data_AF-A0AAX4JQ21-F1
#
_entry.id   AF-A0AAX4JQ21-F1
#
_cell.length_a   1.000
_cell.length_b   1.000
_cell.length_c   1.000
_cell.angle_alpha   90.00
_cell.angle_beta   90.00
_cell.angle_gamma   90.00
#
_symmetry.space_group_name_H-M   'P 1'
#
loop_
_entity.id
_entity.type
_entity.pdbx_description
1 polymer ?
#
loop_
_entity_poly.entity_id
_entity_poly.type
_entity_poly.pdbx_seq_one_letter_code
_entity_poly.pdbx_strand_id
1 'polypeptide(L)'
;MSDDPILAKEVGAVLKSRANSQEKPSDSDLLPVYRYLVPSSTTSASSNASEKKDIHWYCEKAKSDLHREAATYLIFLFAFQRQGTSKAWVDRLEEILLGCEGCARSFGGARRKLGLKYLSKWPSHVRVNFFAAVDRWQSALILKEVDDAAKTSYGSSSSSQPALYTLSRPSLQLFLSEPSLLNDPGLTPLVDQAVSSPSFSPSITSSGLSPVLVRLLSSPDTIKRKWAFSQLSSASRRPVSFSNWCLLGIGHEVQELYNGNLDVTEQEKWGIIETLLKERVLDSQTIEQGLLGGQHEEDSKGKTGRGLMSAISVLLGSVIPQFPEVKARKWRMMVVLAG
;
A
#
# COMPACT_ATOMS: atom_id res chain seq x y z
N MET A 1 5.16 -0.75 23.49
CA MET A 1 4.65 -2.10 23.16
C MET A 1 5.05 -3.07 24.25
N SER A 2 4.15 -3.95 24.66
CA SER A 2 4.39 -4.93 25.73
C SER A 2 5.40 -6.01 25.31
N ASP A 3 6.07 -6.62 26.29
CA ASP A 3 6.85 -7.88 26.16
C ASP A 3 6.25 -9.02 26.96
N ASP A 4 5.10 -8.78 27.61
CA ASP A 4 4.49 -9.76 28.50
C ASP A 4 4.09 -11.03 27.70
N PRO A 5 4.71 -12.18 27.99
CA PRO A 5 4.44 -13.43 27.27
C PRO A 5 3.02 -13.95 27.52
N ILE A 6 2.41 -13.63 28.67
CA ILE A 6 1.03 -14.02 28.99
C ILE A 6 0.08 -13.22 28.09
N LEU A 7 0.26 -11.90 28.03
CA LEU A 7 -0.54 -11.03 27.17
C LEU A 7 -0.30 -11.36 25.68
N ALA A 8 0.92 -11.68 25.27
CA ALA A 8 1.23 -12.11 23.91
C ALA A 8 0.46 -13.39 23.52
N LYS A 9 0.38 -14.36 24.44
CA LYS A 9 -0.39 -15.61 24.25
C LYS A 9 -1.89 -15.32 24.13
N GLU A 10 -2.42 -14.44 24.99
CA GLU A 10 -3.82 -14.01 24.95
C GLU A 10 -4.15 -13.33 23.61
N VAL A 11 -3.34 -12.35 23.18
CA VAL A 11 -3.50 -11.67 21.89
C VAL A 11 -3.43 -12.66 20.73
N GLY A 12 -2.49 -13.60 20.75
CA GLY A 12 -2.42 -14.66 19.73
C GLY A 12 -3.71 -15.50 19.66
N ALA A 13 -4.32 -15.82 20.79
CA ALA A 13 -5.58 -16.55 20.85
C ALA A 13 -6.75 -15.74 20.29
N VAL A 14 -6.85 -14.45 20.65
CA VAL A 14 -7.86 -13.52 20.10
C VAL A 14 -7.73 -13.44 18.58
N LEU A 15 -6.54 -13.13 18.07
CA LEU A 15 -6.31 -12.97 16.62
C LEU A 15 -6.65 -14.26 15.84
N LYS A 16 -6.32 -15.43 16.39
CA LYS A 16 -6.65 -16.73 15.78
C LYS A 16 -8.16 -16.99 15.75
N SER A 17 -8.85 -16.70 16.86
CA SER A 17 -10.31 -16.87 16.96
C SER A 17 -11.05 -15.94 15.98
N ARG A 18 -10.64 -14.67 15.95
CA ARG A 18 -11.32 -13.61 15.21
C ARG A 18 -11.10 -13.69 13.70
N ALA A 19 -10.01 -14.30 13.22
CA ALA A 19 -9.77 -14.52 11.80
C ALA A 19 -10.87 -15.35 11.10
N ASN A 20 -11.68 -16.10 11.86
CA ASN A 20 -12.75 -16.93 11.31
C ASN A 20 -14.16 -16.42 11.60
N SER A 21 -14.31 -15.28 12.27
CA SER A 21 -15.61 -14.73 12.70
C SER A 21 -16.15 -13.65 11.75
N GLN A 22 -17.48 -13.58 11.63
CA GLN A 22 -18.21 -12.52 10.92
C GLN A 22 -18.77 -11.46 11.86
N GLU A 23 -18.66 -11.66 13.18
CA GLU A 23 -19.25 -10.76 14.16
C GLU A 23 -18.40 -9.51 14.32
N LYS A 24 -18.99 -8.39 14.71
CA LYS A 24 -18.22 -7.21 15.11
C LYS A 24 -17.38 -7.53 16.36
N PRO A 25 -16.09 -7.16 16.42
CA PRO A 25 -15.29 -7.34 17.63
C PRO A 25 -15.91 -6.60 18.82
N SER A 26 -15.91 -7.23 19.99
CA SER A 26 -16.32 -6.59 21.24
C SER A 26 -15.12 -5.95 21.95
N ASP A 27 -15.38 -5.24 23.06
CA ASP A 27 -14.30 -4.71 23.90
C ASP A 27 -13.42 -5.81 24.49
N SER A 28 -13.97 -7.01 24.77
CA SER A 28 -13.18 -8.14 25.23
C SER A 28 -12.20 -8.66 24.18
N ASP A 29 -12.51 -8.46 22.89
CA ASP A 29 -11.58 -8.80 21.80
C ASP A 29 -10.53 -7.71 21.60
N LEU A 30 -10.93 -6.43 21.66
CA LEU A 30 -10.06 -5.32 21.28
C LEU A 30 -9.14 -4.86 22.40
N LEU A 31 -9.59 -4.91 23.66
CA LEU A 31 -8.85 -4.36 24.79
C LEU A 31 -7.51 -5.08 25.07
N PRO A 32 -7.41 -6.42 25.03
CA PRO A 32 -6.12 -7.11 25.20
C PRO A 32 -5.13 -6.73 24.10
N VAL A 33 -5.59 -6.67 22.84
CA VAL A 33 -4.77 -6.30 21.67
C VAL A 33 -4.31 -4.84 21.78
N TYR A 34 -5.20 -3.94 22.21
CA TYR A 34 -4.88 -2.54 22.44
C TYR A 34 -3.81 -2.38 23.53
N ARG A 35 -3.98 -3.01 24.70
CA ARG A 35 -3.01 -2.96 25.81
C ARG A 35 -1.65 -3.52 25.42
N TYR A 36 -1.63 -4.55 24.57
CA TYR A 36 -0.41 -5.12 24.06
C TYR A 36 0.36 -4.14 23.16
N LEU A 37 -0.34 -3.41 22.30
CA LEU A 37 0.28 -2.46 21.36
C LEU A 37 0.61 -1.10 22.01
N VAL A 38 -0.27 -0.61 22.88
CA VAL A 38 -0.20 0.68 23.57
C VAL A 38 -0.20 0.46 25.09
N PRO A 39 0.98 0.15 25.68
CA PRO A 39 1.09 0.00 27.14
C PRO A 39 0.75 1.32 27.84
N SER A 40 -0.01 1.25 28.93
CA SER A 40 -0.20 2.38 29.82
C SER A 40 1.18 2.84 30.34
N SER A 41 1.49 4.13 30.23
CA SER A 41 2.78 4.73 30.55
C SER A 41 3.21 4.66 32.03
N THR A 42 2.60 3.80 32.83
CA THR A 42 2.76 3.74 34.29
C THR A 42 4.00 2.97 34.78
N THR A 43 4.81 2.38 33.90
CA THR A 43 5.97 1.53 34.31
C THR A 43 7.34 1.98 33.82
N SER A 44 7.48 3.17 33.23
CA SER A 44 8.80 3.66 32.79
C SER A 44 8.96 5.18 32.92
N ALA A 45 8.51 5.74 34.04
CA ALA A 45 8.87 7.11 34.46
C ALA A 45 10.27 7.15 35.10
N SER A 46 11.25 6.50 34.48
CA SER A 46 12.65 6.63 34.88
C SER A 46 13.54 6.68 33.65
N SER A 47 14.41 7.69 33.65
CA SER A 47 15.51 7.98 32.71
C SER A 47 15.15 8.57 31.33
N ASN A 48 15.42 9.87 31.23
CA ASN A 48 15.86 10.65 30.06
C ASN A 48 14.85 10.98 28.96
N ALA A 49 14.47 12.26 28.90
CA ALA A 49 13.66 12.90 27.87
C ALA A 49 14.30 12.96 26.46
N SER A 50 15.39 12.23 26.21
CA SER A 50 16.14 12.21 24.95
C SER A 50 15.99 10.92 24.13
N GLU A 51 15.28 9.90 24.62
CA GLU A 51 14.96 8.69 23.84
C GLU A 51 13.45 8.50 23.75
N LYS A 52 12.77 9.29 22.92
CA LYS A 52 11.51 8.82 22.34
C LYS A 52 11.87 7.58 21.52
N LYS A 53 11.79 6.39 22.13
CA LYS A 53 11.95 5.12 21.40
C LYS A 53 11.04 5.18 20.18
N ASP A 54 11.62 5.08 19.00
CA ASP A 54 10.87 5.06 17.74
C ASP A 54 9.92 3.86 17.77
N ILE A 55 8.62 4.12 17.97
CA ILE A 55 7.60 3.07 18.01
C ILE A 55 7.13 2.80 16.58
N HIS A 56 7.36 1.58 16.11
CA HIS A 56 7.00 1.14 14.76
C HIS A 56 5.92 0.06 14.80
N TRP A 57 4.83 0.25 14.07
CA TRP A 57 3.68 -0.68 14.08
C TRP A 57 3.63 -1.61 12.86
N TYR A 58 3.98 -1.11 11.68
CA TYR A 58 3.71 -1.84 10.44
C TYR A 58 4.97 -2.25 9.66
N CYS A 59 6.08 -1.53 9.81
CA CYS A 59 7.31 -1.81 9.06
C CYS A 59 8.18 -2.88 9.72
N GLU A 60 9.29 -3.23 9.08
CA GLU A 60 10.27 -4.22 9.58
C GLU A 60 10.91 -3.84 10.92
N LYS A 61 10.89 -2.56 11.29
CA LYS A 61 11.35 -2.08 12.60
C LYS A 61 10.35 -2.36 13.72
N ALA A 62 9.16 -2.88 13.40
CA ALA A 62 8.21 -3.31 14.42
C ALA A 62 8.82 -4.45 15.24
N LYS A 63 8.44 -4.49 16.51
CA LYS A 63 9.08 -5.35 17.51
C LYS A 63 8.97 -6.85 17.23
N SER A 64 7.86 -7.30 16.67
CA SER A 64 7.67 -8.66 16.18
C SER A 64 6.48 -8.76 15.23
N ASP A 65 6.34 -9.90 14.55
CA ASP A 65 5.19 -10.18 13.68
C ASP A 65 3.86 -10.11 14.41
N LEU A 66 3.83 -10.56 15.66
CA LEU A 66 2.63 -10.46 16.49
C LEU A 66 2.24 -9.00 16.74
N HIS A 67 3.21 -8.09 16.88
CA HIS A 67 2.91 -6.65 17.00
C HIS A 67 2.37 -6.06 15.70
N ARG A 68 2.92 -6.45 14.54
CA ARG A 68 2.40 -6.04 13.23
C ARG A 68 0.99 -6.55 13.01
N GLU A 69 0.73 -7.80 13.39
CA GLU A 69 -0.58 -8.43 13.32
C GLU A 69 -1.60 -7.76 14.25
N ALA A 70 -1.20 -7.47 15.50
CA ALA A 70 -2.01 -6.75 16.47
C ALA A 70 -2.37 -5.35 15.97
N ALA A 71 -1.39 -4.60 15.45
CA ALA A 71 -1.63 -3.28 14.85
C ALA A 71 -2.58 -3.36 13.65
N THR A 72 -2.39 -4.36 12.78
CA THR A 72 -3.27 -4.63 11.65
C THR A 72 -4.71 -4.88 12.11
N TYR A 73 -4.91 -5.74 13.12
CA TYR A 73 -6.23 -6.04 13.64
C TYR A 73 -6.91 -4.81 14.27
N LEU A 74 -6.16 -3.97 14.99
CA LEU A 74 -6.70 -2.77 15.62
C LEU A 74 -7.17 -1.68 14.64
N ILE A 75 -6.90 -1.81 13.34
CA ILE A 75 -7.56 -0.98 12.31
C ILE A 75 -9.09 -1.08 12.43
N PHE A 76 -9.66 -2.17 12.97
CA PHE A 76 -11.08 -2.26 13.32
C PHE A 76 -11.59 -1.12 14.21
N LEU A 77 -10.73 -0.44 14.97
CA LEU A 77 -11.13 0.69 15.80
C LEU A 77 -11.72 1.86 14.99
N PHE A 78 -11.48 1.92 13.67
CA PHE A 78 -12.18 2.84 12.78
C PHE A 78 -13.70 2.58 12.68
N ALA A 79 -14.19 1.39 13.03
CA ALA A 79 -15.61 1.06 13.06
C ALA A 79 -16.35 1.54 14.33
N PHE A 80 -15.63 2.19 15.25
CA PHE A 80 -16.17 2.70 16.50
C PHE A 80 -16.17 4.23 16.49
N GLN A 81 -17.05 4.82 17.30
CA GLN A 81 -17.06 6.27 17.48
C GLN A 81 -15.70 6.72 18.02
N ARG A 82 -15.20 7.88 17.58
CA ARG A 82 -13.90 8.44 18.00
C ARG A 82 -13.94 8.98 19.43
N GLN A 83 -14.09 8.10 20.40
CA GLN A 83 -14.14 8.40 21.83
C GLN A 83 -13.35 7.36 22.63
N GLY A 84 -12.80 7.76 23.78
CA GLY A 84 -12.05 6.85 24.64
C GLY A 84 -10.89 6.16 23.92
N THR A 85 -10.83 4.84 24.01
CA THR A 85 -9.76 3.98 23.45
C THR A 85 -9.58 4.14 21.95
N SER A 86 -10.66 4.26 21.18
CA SER A 86 -10.56 4.39 19.71
C SER A 86 -9.89 5.72 19.32
N LYS A 87 -10.24 6.82 20.00
CA LYS A 87 -9.61 8.13 19.78
C LYS A 87 -8.12 8.08 20.13
N ALA A 88 -7.78 7.57 21.31
CA ALA A 88 -6.39 7.48 21.75
C ALA A 88 -5.54 6.63 20.80
N TRP A 89 -6.12 5.54 20.28
CA TRP A 89 -5.46 4.71 19.27
C TRP A 89 -5.28 5.45 17.94
N VAL A 90 -6.30 6.16 17.43
CA VAL A 90 -6.19 6.93 16.18
C VAL A 90 -5.16 8.04 16.31
N ASP A 91 -5.18 8.81 17.40
CA ASP A 91 -4.20 9.87 17.65
C ASP A 91 -2.78 9.27 17.65
N ARG A 92 -2.59 8.09 18.28
CA ARG A 92 -1.30 7.38 18.27
C ARG A 92 -0.92 6.81 16.90
N LEU A 93 -1.90 6.35 16.12
CA LEU A 93 -1.69 5.89 14.76
C LEU A 93 -1.17 7.03 13.88
N GLU A 94 -1.77 8.22 13.97
CA GLU A 94 -1.33 9.41 13.23
C GLU A 94 0.14 9.72 13.52
N GLU A 95 0.54 9.75 14.79
CA GLU A 95 1.95 9.97 15.19
C GLU A 95 2.92 8.94 14.55
N ILE A 96 2.51 7.69 14.44
CA ILE A 96 3.35 6.61 13.91
C ILE A 96 3.45 6.64 12.39
N LEU A 97 2.34 6.92 11.72
CA LEU A 97 2.31 7.02 10.26
C LEU A 97 3.03 8.30 9.81
N LEU A 98 2.87 9.42 10.51
CA LEU A 98 3.59 10.66 10.20
C LEU A 98 5.06 10.62 10.64
N GLY A 99 5.41 9.81 11.65
CA GLY A 99 6.78 9.68 12.17
C GLY A 99 7.67 8.70 11.41
N CYS A 100 7.11 7.76 10.63
CA CYS A 100 7.90 6.73 9.96
C CYS A 100 7.39 6.41 8.55
N GLU A 101 8.22 6.71 7.54
CA GLU A 101 7.98 6.41 6.13
C GLU A 101 7.66 4.94 5.87
N GLY A 102 8.40 4.02 6.52
CA GLY A 102 8.16 2.59 6.39
C GLY A 102 6.80 2.16 6.96
N CYS A 103 6.37 2.74 8.09
CA CYS A 103 5.06 2.46 8.68
C CYS A 103 3.95 2.97 7.76
N ALA A 104 4.07 4.21 7.27
CA ALA A 104 3.13 4.81 6.31
C ALA A 104 2.99 3.94 5.06
N ARG A 105 4.10 3.51 4.47
CA ARG A 105 4.12 2.64 3.29
C ARG A 105 3.46 1.29 3.55
N SER A 106 3.72 0.69 4.72
CA SER A 106 3.21 -0.63 5.09
C SER A 106 1.74 -0.62 5.54
N PHE A 107 1.18 0.55 5.85
CA PHE A 107 -0.20 0.67 6.32
C PHE A 107 -1.24 0.22 5.27
N GLY A 108 -1.05 0.55 3.99
CA GLY A 108 -1.89 0.02 2.90
C GLY A 108 -1.86 -1.52 2.84
N GLY A 109 -0.68 -2.12 3.06
CA GLY A 109 -0.52 -3.57 3.17
C GLY A 109 -1.29 -4.15 4.35
N ALA A 110 -1.19 -3.53 5.52
CA ALA A 110 -1.95 -3.91 6.71
C ALA A 110 -3.47 -3.82 6.48
N ARG A 111 -3.97 -2.78 5.79
CA ARG A 111 -5.38 -2.66 5.41
C ARG A 111 -5.85 -3.82 4.52
N ARG A 112 -5.08 -4.16 3.47
CA ARG A 112 -5.38 -5.31 2.61
C ARG A 112 -5.39 -6.62 3.41
N LYS A 113 -4.39 -6.81 4.27
CA LYS A 113 -4.31 -7.98 5.16
C LYS A 113 -5.50 -8.07 6.12
N LEU A 114 -5.95 -6.96 6.70
CA LEU A 114 -7.18 -6.90 7.49
C LEU A 114 -8.39 -7.36 6.65
N GLY A 115 -8.52 -6.80 5.45
CA GLY A 115 -9.57 -7.11 4.48
C GLY A 115 -9.65 -8.60 4.14
N LEU A 116 -8.50 -9.22 3.87
CA LEU A 116 -8.38 -10.63 3.48
C LEU A 116 -8.52 -11.59 4.67
N LYS A 117 -7.91 -11.26 5.82
CA LYS A 117 -7.81 -12.19 6.93
C LYS A 117 -8.98 -12.11 7.90
N TYR A 118 -9.38 -10.90 8.29
CA TYR A 118 -10.39 -10.71 9.35
C TYR A 118 -11.75 -10.30 8.83
N LEU A 119 -11.80 -9.73 7.63
CA LEU A 119 -13.03 -9.25 7.02
C LEU A 119 -13.52 -10.13 5.86
N SER A 120 -12.77 -11.14 5.41
CA SER A 120 -13.10 -11.89 4.18
C SER A 120 -14.48 -12.55 4.19
N LYS A 121 -14.96 -12.96 5.36
CA LYS A 121 -16.30 -13.55 5.51
C LYS A 121 -17.42 -12.52 5.63
N TRP A 122 -17.10 -11.24 5.81
CA TRP A 122 -18.11 -10.19 5.97
C TRP A 122 -18.78 -9.84 4.63
N PRO A 123 -20.04 -9.37 4.65
CA PRO A 123 -20.71 -8.93 3.43
C PRO A 123 -19.91 -7.85 2.70
N SER A 124 -19.88 -7.93 1.36
CA SER A 124 -19.07 -7.04 0.51
C SER A 124 -19.31 -5.55 0.80
N HIS A 125 -20.58 -5.15 0.91
CA HIS A 125 -20.95 -3.76 1.18
C HIS A 125 -20.43 -3.25 2.54
N VAL A 126 -20.37 -4.10 3.57
CA VAL A 126 -19.82 -3.72 4.88
C VAL A 126 -18.33 -3.45 4.79
N ARG A 127 -17.59 -4.31 4.07
CA ARG A 127 -16.16 -4.10 3.83
C ARG A 127 -15.87 -2.82 3.06
N VAL A 128 -16.62 -2.58 1.98
CA VAL A 128 -16.49 -1.37 1.17
C VAL A 128 -16.74 -0.12 2.02
N ASN A 129 -17.83 -0.10 2.80
CA ASN A 129 -18.14 1.04 3.67
C ASN A 129 -17.09 1.25 4.77
N PHE A 130 -16.57 0.16 5.33
CA PHE A 130 -15.50 0.21 6.33
C PHE A 130 -14.23 0.86 5.75
N PHE A 131 -13.73 0.36 4.62
CA PHE A 131 -12.52 0.94 4.01
C PHE A 131 -12.75 2.34 3.46
N ALA A 132 -13.95 2.70 3.00
CA ALA A 132 -14.30 4.07 2.66
C ALA A 132 -14.27 5.02 3.88
N ALA A 133 -14.51 4.52 5.09
CA ALA A 133 -14.32 5.31 6.32
C ALA A 133 -12.83 5.52 6.64
N VAL A 134 -12.00 4.48 6.45
CA VAL A 134 -10.54 4.57 6.60
C VAL A 134 -9.96 5.54 5.56
N ASP A 135 -10.40 5.46 4.30
CA ASP A 135 -9.97 6.36 3.22
C ASP A 135 -10.29 7.82 3.53
N ARG A 136 -11.51 8.12 3.97
CA ARG A 136 -11.88 9.49 4.36
C ARG A 136 -11.00 10.04 5.48
N TRP A 137 -10.63 9.23 6.46
CA TRP A 137 -9.69 9.65 7.50
C TRP A 137 -8.29 9.87 6.92
N GLN A 138 -7.80 8.95 6.09
CA GLN A 138 -6.46 9.03 5.50
C GLN A 138 -6.33 10.26 4.58
N SER A 139 -7.35 10.54 3.76
CA SER A 139 -7.44 11.77 2.96
C SER A 139 -7.41 13.01 3.84
N ALA A 140 -8.22 13.06 4.90
CA ALA A 140 -8.24 14.21 5.81
C ALA A 140 -6.89 14.45 6.48
N LEU A 141 -6.18 13.39 6.86
CA LEU A 141 -4.83 13.47 7.43
C LEU A 141 -3.82 14.04 6.42
N ILE A 142 -3.85 13.56 5.18
CA ILE A 142 -2.95 14.04 4.11
C ILE A 142 -3.26 15.49 3.74
N LEU A 143 -4.53 15.86 3.59
CA LEU A 143 -4.94 17.22 3.27
C LEU A 143 -4.55 18.22 4.36
N LYS A 144 -4.66 17.82 5.63
CA LYS A 144 -4.17 18.63 6.76
C LYS A 144 -2.66 18.89 6.66
N GLU A 145 -1.86 17.89 6.29
CA GLU A 145 -0.42 18.06 6.08
C GLU A 145 -0.11 19.00 4.91
N VAL A 146 -0.91 18.97 3.84
CA VAL A 146 -0.81 19.96 2.74
C VAL A 146 -1.07 21.37 3.24
N ASP A 147 -2.16 21.56 4.00
CA ASP A 147 -2.54 22.86 4.56
C ASP A 147 -1.46 23.40 5.52
N ASP A 148 -0.90 22.53 6.36
CA ASP A 148 0.15 22.90 7.31
C ASP A 148 1.46 23.25 6.59
N ALA A 149 1.84 22.49 5.54
CA ALA A 149 2.98 22.84 4.68
C ALA A 149 2.79 24.20 4.00
N ALA A 150 1.58 24.52 3.54
CA ALA A 150 1.27 25.82 2.93
C ALA A 150 1.44 26.98 3.92
N LYS A 151 1.05 26.82 5.19
CA LYS A 151 1.18 27.86 6.23
C LYS A 151 2.63 28.17 6.60
N THR A 152 3.51 27.16 6.57
CA THR A 152 4.94 27.34 6.92
C THR A 152 5.73 28.15 5.89
N SER A 153 5.17 28.39 4.71
CA SER A 153 5.76 29.21 3.64
C SER A 153 5.55 30.71 3.87
N TYR A 154 6.01 31.24 5.00
CA TYR A 154 5.86 32.67 5.32
C TYR A 154 6.67 33.53 4.33
N GLY A 155 5.99 34.34 3.52
CA GLY A 155 6.62 35.31 2.60
C GLY A 155 7.02 34.77 1.21
N SER A 156 6.77 33.50 0.87
CA SER A 156 7.03 33.00 -0.48
C SER A 156 5.83 33.18 -1.40
N SER A 157 6.02 33.97 -2.45
CA SER A 157 5.19 34.04 -3.64
C SER A 157 4.84 32.61 -4.10
N SER A 158 3.56 32.37 -4.44
CA SER A 158 3.00 31.10 -4.96
C SER A 158 4.07 30.11 -5.45
N SER A 159 4.42 29.14 -4.61
CA SER A 159 5.34 28.06 -4.97
C SER A 159 4.85 27.42 -6.27
N SER A 160 5.68 27.46 -7.33
CA SER A 160 5.41 26.78 -8.60
C SER A 160 5.48 25.24 -8.46
N GLN A 161 5.91 24.75 -7.29
CA GLN A 161 5.99 23.34 -6.99
C GLN A 161 4.61 22.79 -6.62
N PRO A 162 4.20 21.64 -7.20
CA PRO A 162 2.98 20.96 -6.83
C PRO A 162 2.89 20.67 -5.33
N ALA A 163 1.71 20.86 -4.74
CA ALA A 163 1.47 20.62 -3.32
C ALA A 163 1.71 19.16 -2.91
N LEU A 164 1.50 18.20 -3.82
CA LEU A 164 1.86 16.80 -3.57
C LEU A 164 3.35 16.63 -3.23
N TYR A 165 4.22 17.48 -3.78
CA TYR A 165 5.67 17.39 -3.59
C TYR A 165 6.15 18.10 -2.32
N THR A 166 5.30 18.87 -1.65
CA THR A 166 5.62 19.53 -0.37
C THR A 166 5.31 18.66 0.83
N LEU A 167 4.59 17.55 0.64
CA LEU A 167 4.31 16.57 1.67
C LEU A 167 5.59 15.97 2.26
N SER A 168 5.54 15.70 3.57
CA SER A 168 6.54 14.88 4.23
C SER A 168 6.61 13.49 3.58
N ARG A 169 7.78 12.85 3.60
CA ARG A 169 7.96 11.52 3.02
C ARG A 169 6.97 10.48 3.57
N PRO A 170 6.67 10.45 4.88
CA PRO A 170 5.67 9.54 5.42
C PRO A 170 4.26 9.83 4.89
N SER A 171 3.81 11.08 4.86
CA SER A 171 2.50 11.47 4.30
C SER A 171 2.38 11.11 2.81
N LEU A 172 3.46 11.30 2.04
CA LEU A 172 3.52 10.90 0.64
C LEU A 172 3.45 9.37 0.48
N GLN A 173 4.16 8.59 1.30
CA GLN A 173 4.04 7.13 1.25
C GLN A 173 2.67 6.63 1.71
N LEU A 174 2.04 7.31 2.67
CA LEU A 174 0.68 7.01 3.10
C LEU A 174 -0.28 7.13 1.90
N PHE A 175 -0.19 8.24 1.17
CA PHE A 175 -0.94 8.43 -0.08
C PHE A 175 -0.62 7.32 -1.11
N LEU A 176 0.65 7.12 -1.43
CA LEU A 176 1.09 6.22 -2.51
C LEU A 176 0.81 4.73 -2.24
N SER A 177 0.54 4.35 -0.98
CA SER A 177 0.26 2.97 -0.57
C SER A 177 -1.16 2.50 -0.86
N GLU A 178 -2.08 3.41 -1.18
CA GLU A 178 -3.51 3.12 -1.28
C GLU A 178 -4.16 3.70 -2.57
N PRO A 179 -4.40 2.87 -3.60
CA PRO A 179 -5.00 3.30 -4.85
C PRO A 179 -6.40 3.89 -4.74
N SER A 180 -7.20 3.51 -3.73
CA SER A 180 -8.57 4.02 -3.57
C SER A 180 -8.62 5.52 -3.29
N LEU A 181 -7.54 6.09 -2.75
CA LEU A 181 -7.40 7.53 -2.52
C LEU A 181 -7.34 8.36 -3.81
N LEU A 182 -7.06 7.74 -4.97
CA LEU A 182 -7.16 8.42 -6.26
C LEU A 182 -8.60 8.81 -6.64
N ASN A 183 -9.60 8.27 -5.94
CA ASN A 183 -11.00 8.63 -6.14
C ASN A 183 -11.45 9.77 -5.19
N ASP A 184 -10.57 10.22 -4.30
CA ASP A 184 -10.88 11.30 -3.37
C ASP A 184 -10.82 12.66 -4.10
N PRO A 185 -11.90 13.47 -4.08
CA PRO A 185 -11.96 14.72 -4.82
C PRO A 185 -11.03 15.81 -4.24
N GLY A 186 -10.58 15.68 -2.99
CA GLY A 186 -9.59 16.58 -2.39
C GLY A 186 -8.15 16.23 -2.79
N LEU A 187 -7.84 14.94 -2.93
CA LEU A 187 -6.49 14.49 -3.31
C LEU A 187 -6.26 14.47 -4.83
N THR A 188 -7.29 14.22 -5.62
CA THR A 188 -7.19 14.15 -7.10
C THR A 188 -6.54 15.41 -7.70
N PRO A 189 -6.91 16.65 -7.32
CA PRO A 189 -6.27 17.86 -7.82
C PRO A 189 -4.76 17.93 -7.52
N LEU A 190 -4.30 17.36 -6.40
CA LEU A 190 -2.88 17.33 -6.05
C LEU A 190 -2.08 16.47 -7.04
N VAL A 191 -2.65 15.34 -7.45
CA VAL A 191 -2.08 14.47 -8.49
C VAL A 191 -2.13 15.17 -9.84
N ASP A 192 -3.25 15.78 -10.21
CA ASP A 192 -3.39 16.47 -11.49
C ASP A 192 -2.40 17.64 -11.63
N GLN A 193 -2.17 18.38 -10.54
CA GLN A 193 -1.15 19.42 -10.47
C GLN A 193 0.27 18.84 -10.64
N ALA A 194 0.57 17.72 -9.99
CA ALA A 194 1.86 17.03 -10.13
C ALA A 194 2.09 16.50 -11.55
N VAL A 195 1.04 15.94 -12.17
CA VAL A 195 1.04 15.39 -13.53
C VAL A 195 1.23 16.49 -14.57
N SER A 196 0.61 17.65 -14.36
CA SER A 196 0.71 18.80 -15.27
C SER A 196 1.99 19.62 -15.08
N SER A 197 2.72 19.40 -13.99
CA SER A 197 3.92 20.16 -13.67
C SER A 197 5.14 19.63 -14.44
N PRO A 198 6.00 20.52 -14.98
CA PRO A 198 7.29 20.11 -15.51
C PRO A 198 8.28 19.68 -14.41
N SER A 199 7.96 19.96 -13.14
CA SER A 199 8.83 19.65 -12.00
C SER A 199 8.83 18.15 -11.69
N PHE A 200 10.01 17.63 -11.40
CA PHE A 200 10.21 16.25 -10.97
C PHE A 200 10.56 16.20 -9.48
N SER A 201 9.96 15.27 -8.74
CA SER A 201 10.28 15.04 -7.33
C SER A 201 10.70 13.58 -7.10
N PRO A 202 11.96 13.31 -6.71
CA PRO A 202 12.42 11.94 -6.43
C PRO A 202 11.72 11.34 -5.20
N SER A 203 11.06 12.15 -4.37
CA SER A 203 10.35 11.69 -3.17
C SER A 203 9.21 10.71 -3.50
N ILE A 204 8.58 10.82 -4.67
CA ILE A 204 7.50 9.94 -5.13
C ILE A 204 7.97 8.48 -5.21
N THR A 205 9.18 8.28 -5.71
CA THR A 205 9.78 6.96 -5.94
C THR A 205 10.87 6.63 -4.94
N SER A 206 10.96 7.40 -3.85
CA SER A 206 11.99 7.23 -2.82
C SER A 206 11.98 5.84 -2.16
N SER A 207 10.84 5.15 -2.20
CA SER A 207 10.68 3.77 -1.72
C SER A 207 10.42 2.75 -2.85
N GLY A 208 10.75 3.09 -4.10
CA GLY A 208 10.52 2.26 -5.28
C GLY A 208 9.10 2.38 -5.84
N LEU A 209 8.69 1.39 -6.62
CA LEU A 209 7.34 1.30 -7.20
C LEU A 209 6.27 1.23 -6.08
N SER A 210 5.12 1.87 -6.28
CA SER A 210 4.01 1.89 -5.31
C SER A 210 2.69 1.44 -5.95
N PRO A 211 1.71 0.97 -5.15
CA PRO A 211 0.38 0.62 -5.65
C PRO A 211 -0.29 1.74 -6.44
N VAL A 212 -0.22 2.99 -5.97
CA VAL A 212 -0.76 4.15 -6.69
C VAL A 212 -0.08 4.35 -8.04
N LEU A 213 1.25 4.22 -8.10
CA LEU A 213 1.98 4.38 -9.35
C LEU A 213 1.58 3.30 -10.37
N VAL A 214 1.40 2.05 -9.93
CA VAL A 214 0.88 0.97 -10.77
C VAL A 214 -0.52 1.30 -11.27
N ARG A 215 -1.40 1.79 -10.41
CA ARG A 215 -2.76 2.18 -10.81
C ARG A 215 -2.77 3.31 -11.85
N LEU A 216 -1.87 4.27 -11.72
CA LEU A 216 -1.74 5.37 -12.69
C LEU A 216 -1.19 4.89 -14.05
N LEU A 217 -0.37 3.84 -14.11
CA LEU A 217 0.04 3.22 -15.38
C LEU A 217 -1.16 2.64 -16.15
N SER A 218 -2.20 2.17 -15.46
CA SER A 218 -3.47 1.71 -16.05
C SER A 218 -4.53 2.79 -16.22
N SER A 219 -4.23 4.06 -15.93
CA SER A 219 -5.23 5.13 -16.05
C SER A 219 -5.72 5.26 -17.50
N PRO A 220 -7.02 5.51 -17.76
CA PRO A 220 -7.48 5.83 -19.11
C PRO A 220 -6.93 7.19 -19.61
N ASP A 221 -6.54 8.07 -18.69
CA ASP A 221 -5.89 9.34 -18.99
C ASP A 221 -4.43 9.14 -19.44
N THR A 222 -4.19 9.44 -20.71
CA THR A 222 -2.87 9.31 -21.34
C THR A 222 -1.79 10.18 -20.67
N ILE A 223 -2.16 11.33 -20.09
CA ILE A 223 -1.22 12.25 -19.45
C ILE A 223 -0.76 11.65 -18.12
N LYS A 224 -1.72 11.15 -17.31
CA LYS A 224 -1.42 10.41 -16.06
C LYS A 224 -0.55 9.18 -16.32
N ARG A 225 -0.85 8.40 -17.37
CA ARG A 225 -0.01 7.25 -17.75
C ARG A 225 1.41 7.68 -18.10
N LYS A 226 1.58 8.69 -18.96
CA LYS A 226 2.91 9.18 -19.37
C LYS A 226 3.71 9.69 -18.19
N TRP A 227 3.07 10.41 -17.27
CA TRP A 227 3.69 10.84 -16.03
C TRP A 227 4.10 9.65 -15.16
N ALA A 228 3.24 8.64 -15.00
CA ALA A 228 3.59 7.43 -14.25
C ALA A 228 4.78 6.66 -14.87
N PHE A 229 4.82 6.56 -16.20
CA PHE A 229 5.97 5.99 -16.92
C PHE A 229 7.27 6.75 -16.64
N SER A 230 7.24 8.08 -16.60
CA SER A 230 8.45 8.87 -16.34
C SER A 230 9.02 8.68 -14.93
N GLN A 231 8.24 8.13 -14.00
CA GLN A 231 8.70 7.80 -12.64
C GLN A 231 9.47 6.47 -12.57
N LEU A 232 9.28 5.54 -13.52
CA LEU A 232 9.80 4.17 -13.41
C LEU A 232 11.33 4.11 -13.34
N SER A 233 12.03 4.95 -14.10
CA SER A 233 13.49 5.01 -14.10
C SER A 233 14.07 5.46 -12.75
N SER A 234 13.33 6.26 -11.97
CA SER A 234 13.72 6.61 -10.61
C SER A 234 13.32 5.52 -9.61
N ALA A 235 12.18 4.86 -9.83
CA ALA A 235 11.74 3.73 -9.01
C ALA A 235 12.70 2.53 -9.07
N SER A 236 13.38 2.32 -10.20
CA SER A 236 14.34 1.21 -10.38
C SER A 236 15.57 1.31 -9.48
N ARG A 237 15.83 2.46 -8.85
CA ARG A 237 16.87 2.61 -7.82
C ARG A 237 16.61 1.74 -6.59
N ARG A 238 15.36 1.32 -6.37
CA ARG A 238 14.95 0.39 -5.32
C ARG A 238 13.98 -0.63 -5.93
N PRO A 239 14.50 -1.66 -6.60
CA PRO A 239 13.67 -2.71 -7.16
C PRO A 239 12.78 -3.31 -6.06
N VAL A 240 11.53 -3.61 -6.42
CA VAL A 240 10.58 -4.25 -5.51
C VAL A 240 11.05 -5.67 -5.25
N SER A 241 11.22 -6.00 -3.97
CA SER A 241 11.48 -7.35 -3.51
C SER A 241 10.20 -8.18 -3.41
N PHE A 242 10.33 -9.50 -3.44
CA PHE A 242 9.16 -10.39 -3.43
C PHE A 242 8.32 -10.21 -2.16
N SER A 243 8.96 -9.99 -1.01
CA SER A 243 8.26 -9.66 0.23
C SER A 243 7.46 -8.37 0.12
N ASN A 244 8.05 -7.29 -0.42
CA ASN A 244 7.32 -6.03 -0.64
C ASN A 244 6.23 -6.14 -1.70
N TRP A 245 6.44 -6.95 -2.73
CA TRP A 245 5.45 -7.26 -3.75
C TRP A 245 4.16 -7.83 -3.13
N CYS A 246 4.32 -8.78 -2.20
CA CYS A 246 3.22 -9.39 -1.46
C CYS A 246 2.66 -8.45 -0.39
N LEU A 247 3.50 -8.02 0.56
CA LEU A 247 3.10 -7.25 1.74
C LEU A 247 2.45 -5.92 1.38
N LEU A 248 2.97 -5.21 0.38
CA LEU A 248 2.45 -3.91 -0.03
C LEU A 248 1.31 -4.05 -1.07
N GLY A 249 0.92 -5.25 -1.47
CA GLY A 249 -0.11 -5.48 -2.49
C GLY A 249 0.24 -4.91 -3.87
N ILE A 250 1.52 -4.66 -4.16
CA ILE A 250 1.98 -4.25 -5.50
C ILE A 250 1.67 -5.36 -6.49
N GLY A 251 1.84 -6.62 -6.09
CA GLY A 251 1.58 -7.76 -6.96
C GLY A 251 0.13 -7.87 -7.40
N HIS A 252 -0.83 -7.56 -6.51
CA HIS A 252 -2.24 -7.50 -6.86
C HIS A 252 -2.49 -6.42 -7.93
N GLU A 253 -1.99 -5.20 -7.73
CA GLU A 253 -2.17 -4.11 -8.69
C GLU A 253 -1.53 -4.43 -10.06
N VAL A 254 -0.34 -5.06 -10.08
CA VAL A 254 0.32 -5.45 -11.33
C VAL A 254 -0.43 -6.58 -12.03
N GLN A 255 -0.98 -7.55 -11.28
CA GLN A 255 -1.79 -8.62 -11.85
C GLN A 255 -3.09 -8.10 -12.48
N GLU A 256 -3.72 -7.09 -11.87
CA GLU A 256 -4.89 -6.42 -12.45
C GLU A 256 -4.58 -5.75 -13.79
N LEU A 257 -3.32 -5.35 -14.06
CA LEU A 257 -2.93 -4.78 -15.36
C LEU A 257 -3.19 -5.70 -16.55
N TYR A 258 -3.02 -7.02 -16.37
CA TYR A 258 -3.12 -7.99 -17.46
C TYR A 258 -4.23 -9.03 -17.26
N ASN A 259 -4.79 -9.16 -16.05
CA ASN A 259 -5.96 -10.00 -15.79
C ASN A 259 -7.27 -9.20 -15.70
N GLY A 260 -7.19 -7.89 -15.47
CA GLY A 260 -8.34 -7.03 -15.19
C GLY A 260 -9.03 -6.47 -16.44
N ASN A 261 -10.30 -6.09 -16.24
CA ASN A 261 -11.09 -5.32 -17.18
C ASN A 261 -10.77 -3.84 -17.01
N LEU A 262 -9.64 -3.41 -17.56
CA LEU A 262 -9.22 -2.01 -17.57
C LEU A 262 -9.68 -1.30 -18.85
N ASP A 263 -9.96 0.00 -18.73
CA ASP A 263 -10.27 0.90 -19.84
C ASP A 263 -9.01 1.32 -20.63
N VAL A 264 -8.13 0.36 -20.91
CA VAL A 264 -6.95 0.50 -21.75
C VAL A 264 -6.87 -0.66 -22.74
N THR A 265 -6.28 -0.41 -23.90
CA THR A 265 -6.17 -1.44 -24.94
C THR A 265 -5.26 -2.58 -24.49
N GLU A 266 -5.48 -3.79 -24.99
CA GLU A 266 -4.59 -4.94 -24.72
C GLU A 266 -3.13 -4.61 -25.06
N GLN A 267 -2.89 -3.91 -26.17
CA GLN A 267 -1.54 -3.50 -26.56
C GLN A 267 -0.87 -2.60 -25.51
N GLU A 268 -1.63 -1.70 -24.89
CA GLU A 268 -1.13 -0.84 -23.81
C GLU A 268 -0.85 -1.64 -22.55
N LYS A 269 -1.72 -2.59 -22.16
CA LYS A 269 -1.49 -3.49 -21.02
C LYS A 269 -0.14 -4.19 -21.12
N TRP A 270 0.13 -4.82 -22.27
CA TRP A 270 1.40 -5.52 -22.51
C TRP A 270 2.59 -4.56 -22.60
N GLY A 271 2.39 -3.36 -23.16
CA GLY A 271 3.42 -2.31 -23.16
C GLY A 271 3.82 -1.83 -21.77
N ILE A 272 2.87 -1.76 -20.83
CA ILE A 272 3.15 -1.44 -19.43
C ILE A 272 4.05 -2.52 -18.82
N ILE A 273 3.69 -3.81 -18.97
CA ILE A 273 4.47 -4.93 -18.42
C ILE A 273 5.88 -4.99 -19.02
N GLU A 274 6.01 -4.83 -20.35
CA GLU A 274 7.30 -4.75 -21.03
C GLU A 274 8.18 -3.63 -20.44
N THR A 275 7.58 -2.47 -20.15
CA THR A 275 8.30 -1.34 -19.58
C THR A 275 8.72 -1.58 -18.13
N LEU A 276 7.87 -2.18 -17.30
CA LEU A 276 8.23 -2.56 -15.93
C LEU A 276 9.45 -3.50 -15.91
N LEU A 277 9.49 -4.47 -16.82
CA LEU A 277 10.63 -5.38 -16.97
C LEU A 277 11.88 -4.65 -17.48
N LYS A 278 11.74 -3.84 -18.54
CA LYS A 278 12.84 -3.09 -19.15
C LYS A 278 13.50 -2.12 -18.16
N GLU A 279 12.70 -1.42 -17.37
CA GLU A 279 13.19 -0.45 -16.37
C GLU A 279 13.74 -1.12 -15.11
N ARG A 280 13.65 -2.45 -14.97
CA ARG A 280 14.17 -3.22 -13.83
C ARG A 280 13.62 -2.74 -12.48
N VAL A 281 12.34 -2.40 -12.43
CA VAL A 281 11.68 -1.97 -11.17
C VAL A 281 11.32 -3.14 -10.26
N LEU A 282 11.48 -4.38 -10.71
CA LEU A 282 11.27 -5.62 -9.97
C LEU A 282 12.60 -6.37 -9.88
N ASP A 283 12.90 -7.00 -8.74
CA ASP A 283 14.05 -7.90 -8.65
C ASP A 283 13.77 -9.27 -9.31
N SER A 284 14.82 -10.07 -9.52
CA SER A 284 14.72 -11.37 -10.18
C SER A 284 13.75 -12.32 -9.47
N GLN A 285 13.77 -12.36 -8.14
CA GLN A 285 12.87 -13.20 -7.35
C GLN A 285 11.40 -12.80 -7.56
N THR A 286 11.11 -11.50 -7.59
CA THR A 286 9.77 -10.95 -7.82
C THR A 286 9.29 -11.24 -9.23
N ILE A 287 10.19 -11.20 -10.22
CA ILE A 287 9.85 -11.60 -11.59
C ILE A 287 9.47 -13.08 -11.61
N GLU A 288 10.32 -13.96 -11.08
CA GLU A 288 10.10 -15.41 -11.13
C GLU A 288 8.87 -15.85 -10.33
N GLN A 289 8.83 -15.52 -9.04
CA GLN A 289 7.78 -15.99 -8.12
C GLN A 289 6.51 -15.18 -8.26
N GLY A 290 6.64 -13.85 -8.34
CA GLY A 290 5.52 -12.93 -8.33
C GLY A 290 4.86 -12.76 -9.69
N LEU A 291 5.61 -12.23 -10.66
CA LEU A 291 5.07 -11.88 -11.97
C LEU A 291 4.78 -13.12 -12.83
N LEU A 292 5.78 -13.99 -13.02
CA LEU A 292 5.67 -15.19 -13.85
C LEU A 292 4.87 -16.28 -13.14
N GLY A 293 5.19 -16.54 -11.86
CA GLY A 293 4.53 -17.53 -11.02
C GLY A 293 3.13 -17.14 -10.55
N GLY A 294 2.79 -15.84 -10.57
CA GLY A 294 1.47 -15.36 -10.15
C GLY A 294 1.27 -15.26 -8.64
N GLN A 295 2.33 -15.41 -7.85
CA GLN A 295 2.23 -15.31 -6.39
C GLN A 295 2.10 -13.84 -5.96
N HIS A 296 1.18 -13.54 -5.06
CA HIS A 296 1.08 -12.22 -4.41
C HIS A 296 0.86 -12.34 -2.89
N GLU A 297 1.07 -13.54 -2.34
CA GLU A 297 1.13 -13.86 -0.92
C GLU A 297 2.43 -14.66 -0.67
N GLU A 298 3.04 -14.52 0.52
CA GLU A 298 4.29 -15.23 0.84
C GLU A 298 4.08 -16.73 1.15
N ASP A 299 2.86 -17.15 1.49
CA ASP A 299 2.57 -18.57 1.73
C ASP A 299 2.58 -19.33 0.39
N SER A 300 3.41 -20.37 0.30
CA SER A 300 3.45 -21.32 -0.82
C SER A 300 2.10 -21.98 -1.15
N LYS A 301 1.16 -22.02 -0.18
CA LYS A 301 -0.22 -22.50 -0.34
C LYS A 301 -1.24 -21.37 -0.48
N GLY A 302 -0.78 -20.12 -0.43
CA GLY A 302 -1.58 -18.91 -0.58
C GLY A 302 -2.25 -18.84 -1.94
N LYS A 303 -3.17 -17.89 -2.10
CA LYS A 303 -3.90 -17.73 -3.36
C LYS A 303 -2.93 -17.36 -4.48
N THR A 304 -2.70 -18.29 -5.40
CA THR A 304 -2.01 -18.00 -6.65
C THR A 304 -2.96 -17.24 -7.57
N GLY A 305 -2.63 -15.98 -7.87
CA GLY A 305 -3.24 -15.30 -9.00
C GLY A 305 -2.86 -15.98 -10.31
N ARG A 306 -3.47 -15.56 -11.42
CA ARG A 306 -3.01 -15.98 -12.75
C ARG A 306 -1.69 -15.29 -13.04
N GLY A 307 -0.60 -16.06 -13.00
CA GLY A 307 0.73 -15.57 -13.39
C GLY A 307 0.78 -15.19 -14.86
N LEU A 308 1.76 -14.36 -15.22
CA LEU A 308 1.92 -13.82 -16.56
C LEU A 308 2.05 -14.93 -17.62
N MET A 309 2.73 -16.03 -17.28
CA MET A 309 2.88 -17.18 -18.19
C MET A 309 1.55 -17.87 -18.47
N SER A 310 0.65 -17.94 -17.49
CA SER A 310 -0.70 -18.47 -17.68
C SER A 310 -1.52 -17.54 -18.58
N ALA A 311 -1.48 -16.22 -18.34
CA ALA A 311 -2.16 -15.24 -19.17
C ALA A 311 -1.67 -15.29 -20.63
N ILE A 312 -0.36 -15.39 -20.84
CA ILE A 312 0.24 -15.55 -22.18
C ILE A 312 -0.22 -16.87 -22.82
N SER A 313 -0.23 -17.98 -22.08
CA SER A 313 -0.64 -19.29 -22.62
C SER A 313 -2.09 -19.29 -23.10
N VAL A 314 -3.00 -18.67 -22.35
CA VAL A 314 -4.41 -18.51 -22.75
C VAL A 314 -4.51 -17.70 -24.04
N LEU A 315 -3.72 -16.62 -24.18
CA LEU A 315 -3.68 -15.81 -25.39
C LEU A 315 -3.05 -16.53 -26.59
N LEU A 316 -2.14 -17.49 -26.37
CA LEU A 316 -1.53 -18.27 -27.45
C LEU A 316 -2.44 -19.42 -27.91
N GLY A 317 -3.25 -19.97 -27.01
CA GLY A 317 -4.22 -21.02 -27.32
C GLY A 317 -5.54 -20.51 -27.91
N SER A 318 -5.81 -19.20 -27.88
CA SER A 318 -7.02 -18.64 -28.49
C SER A 318 -6.87 -18.57 -30.02
N VAL A 319 -7.81 -19.19 -30.73
CA VAL A 319 -7.85 -19.31 -32.21
C VAL A 319 -8.19 -17.97 -32.89
N ILE A 320 -8.23 -16.87 -32.15
CA ILE A 320 -8.60 -15.56 -32.67
C ILE A 320 -7.36 -14.93 -33.33
N PRO A 321 -7.42 -14.49 -34.60
CA PRO A 321 -6.31 -13.84 -35.28
C PRO A 321 -6.09 -12.44 -34.66
N GLN A 322 -5.37 -12.36 -33.55
CA GLN A 322 -5.05 -11.09 -32.92
C GLN A 322 -3.54 -10.80 -32.97
N PHE A 323 -3.25 -9.82 -33.84
CA PHE A 323 -2.14 -8.86 -33.89
C PHE A 323 -0.70 -9.41 -34.04
N PRO A 324 -0.10 -9.28 -35.23
CA PRO A 324 1.34 -9.52 -35.47
C PRO A 324 2.25 -8.72 -34.54
N GLU A 325 1.88 -7.48 -34.19
CA GLU A 325 2.65 -6.60 -33.31
C GLU A 325 2.70 -7.07 -31.86
N VAL A 326 1.60 -7.66 -31.37
CA VAL A 326 1.55 -8.26 -30.02
C VAL A 326 2.45 -9.49 -29.98
N LYS A 327 2.49 -10.31 -31.04
CA LYS A 327 3.47 -11.41 -31.15
C LYS A 327 4.91 -10.87 -31.12
N ALA A 328 5.24 -9.82 -31.86
CA ALA A 328 6.58 -9.25 -31.89
C ALA A 328 7.04 -8.68 -30.53
N ARG A 329 6.18 -7.98 -29.79
CA ARG A 329 6.49 -7.52 -28.42
C ARG A 329 6.52 -8.66 -27.41
N LYS A 330 5.67 -9.68 -27.55
CA LYS A 330 5.74 -10.92 -26.74
C LYS A 330 7.09 -11.62 -26.87
N TRP A 331 7.61 -11.75 -28.09
CA TRP A 331 8.95 -12.30 -28.33
C TRP A 331 10.04 -11.43 -27.69
N ARG A 332 9.95 -10.09 -27.78
CA ARG A 332 10.88 -9.21 -27.05
C ARG A 332 10.79 -9.39 -25.54
N MET A 333 9.59 -9.56 -24.99
CA MET A 333 9.41 -9.80 -23.56
C MET A 333 10.04 -11.13 -23.14
N MET A 334 9.88 -12.20 -23.91
CA MET A 334 10.56 -13.47 -23.66
C MET A 334 12.08 -13.34 -23.78
N VAL A 335 12.59 -12.53 -24.71
CA VAL A 335 14.03 -12.24 -24.83
C VAL A 335 14.55 -11.43 -23.65
N VAL A 336 13.79 -10.44 -23.16
CA VAL A 336 14.13 -9.66 -21.96
C VAL A 336 14.08 -10.52 -20.70
N LEU A 337 13.17 -11.50 -20.62
CA LEU A 337 13.11 -12.45 -19.52
C LEU A 337 14.20 -13.54 -19.58
N ALA A 338 14.81 -13.75 -20.74
CA ALA A 338 15.82 -14.80 -20.97
C ALA A 338 17.27 -14.30 -20.89
N GLY A 339 17.50 -12.99 -20.76
CA GLY A 339 18.83 -12.37 -20.67
C GLY A 339 19.01 -11.53 -19.42
#